data_AF-A0A6G0YCU1-F1
#
_entry.id   AF-A0A6G0YCU1-F1
#
_cell.length_a   1.000
_cell.length_b   1.000
_cell.length_c   1.000
_cell.angle_alpha   90.00
_cell.angle_beta   90.00
_cell.angle_gamma   90.00
#
_symmetry.space_group_name_H-M   'P 1'
#
loop_
_entity.id
_entity.type
_entity.pdbx_description
1 polymer ?
#
loop_
_entity_poly.entity_id
_entity_poly.type
_entity_poly.pdbx_seq_one_letter_code
_entity_poly.pdbx_strand_id
1 'polypeptide(L)'
;MHRIKCRWMKWREASGVLCDRRIPISLKGKFFKIVVRPAIIYESENQGIDKSMERKMSVSEMRTLRWISGMTREDRIKNECTRGSI
;
A
#
# COMPACT_ATOMS: atom_id res chain seq x y z
N MET A 1 -3.28 26.57 7.12
CA MET A 1 -2.50 25.91 6.05
C MET A 1 -1.26 25.11 6.51
N HIS A 2 -0.84 25.16 7.79
CA HIS A 2 0.34 24.42 8.27
C HIS A 2 0.12 22.90 8.37
N ARG A 3 -1.05 22.46 8.88
CA ARG A 3 -1.37 21.04 9.08
C ARG A 3 -1.40 20.21 7.80
N ILE A 4 -1.90 20.79 6.70
CA ILE A 4 -1.99 20.11 5.39
C ILE A 4 -0.58 19.87 4.84
N LYS A 5 0.29 20.89 4.87
CA LYS A 5 1.70 20.76 4.48
C LYS A 5 2.45 19.71 5.31
N CYS A 6 2.29 19.73 6.63
CA CYS A 6 2.92 18.71 7.49
C CYS A 6 2.43 17.30 7.17
N ARG A 7 1.13 17.12 6.89
CA ARG A 7 0.57 15.81 6.50
C ARG A 7 1.16 15.33 5.17
N TRP A 8 1.28 16.22 4.19
CA TRP A 8 1.92 15.93 2.91
C TRP A 8 3.42 15.61 3.02
N MET A 9 4.16 16.30 3.90
CA MET A 9 5.58 15.98 4.12
C MET A 9 5.75 14.59 4.75
N LYS A 10 4.95 14.26 5.78
CA LYS A 10 4.96 12.92 6.38
C LYS A 10 4.56 11.83 5.38
N TRP A 11 3.58 12.11 4.52
CA TRP A 11 3.22 11.21 3.42
C TRP A 11 4.36 11.04 2.42
N ARG A 12 5.06 12.12 2.08
CA ARG A 12 6.19 12.09 1.15
C ARG A 12 7.37 11.28 1.71
N GLU A 13 7.68 11.40 2.99
CA GLU A 13 8.68 10.55 3.65
C GLU A 13 8.27 9.07 3.65
N ALA A 14 7.03 8.78 4.04
CA ALA A 14 6.46 7.43 3.98
C ALA A 14 6.52 6.84 2.56
N SER A 15 6.19 7.65 1.55
CA SER A 15 6.25 7.24 0.14
C SER A 15 7.68 6.96 -0.32
N GLY A 16 8.68 7.67 0.22
CA GLY A 16 10.09 7.40 -0.04
C GLY A 16 10.50 6.00 0.45
N VAL A 17 10.07 5.61 1.65
CA VAL A 17 10.29 4.26 2.21
C VAL A 17 9.57 3.19 1.37
N LEU A 18 8.37 3.48 0.87
CA LEU A 18 7.62 2.57 -0.01
C LEU A 18 8.28 2.41 -1.39
N CYS A 19 8.84 3.48 -1.96
CA CYS A 19 9.49 3.47 -3.27
C CYS A 19 10.94 2.97 -3.24
N ASP A 20 11.57 2.89 -2.08
CA ASP A 20 12.94 2.38 -1.95
C ASP A 20 12.97 0.87 -2.22
N ARG A 21 13.69 0.44 -3.25
CA ARG A 21 13.86 -0.98 -3.61
C ARG A 21 14.61 -1.80 -2.55
N ARG A 22 15.37 -1.14 -1.66
CA ARG A 22 16.15 -1.80 -0.60
C ARG A 22 15.27 -2.26 0.56
N ILE A 23 14.08 -1.69 0.71
CA ILE A 23 13.15 -2.04 1.77
C ILE A 23 12.48 -3.38 1.43
N PRO A 24 12.52 -4.38 2.34
CA PRO A 24 11.90 -5.67 2.09
C PRO A 24 10.39 -5.52 1.93
N ILE A 25 9.84 -6.32 1.02
CA ILE A 25 8.41 -6.27 0.67
C ILE A 25 7.48 -6.56 1.85
N SER A 26 7.94 -7.37 2.81
CA SER A 26 7.26 -7.65 4.08
C SER A 26 7.06 -6.40 4.93
N LEU A 27 7.99 -5.44 4.90
CA LEU A 27 7.85 -4.18 5.60
C LEU A 27 6.93 -3.22 4.82
N LYS A 28 7.03 -3.19 3.49
CA LYS A 28 6.15 -2.38 2.64
C LYS A 28 4.68 -2.79 2.74
N GLY A 29 4.40 -4.09 2.77
CA GLY A 29 3.04 -4.61 2.92
C GLY A 29 2.46 -4.31 4.31
N LYS A 30 3.23 -4.52 5.39
CA LYS A 30 2.84 -4.08 6.75
C LYS A 30 2.55 -2.59 6.82
N PHE A 31 3.40 -1.76 6.21
CA PHE A 31 3.20 -0.32 6.15
C PHE A 31 1.92 0.04 5.40
N PHE A 32 1.68 -0.61 4.26
CA PHE A 32 0.46 -0.41 3.47
C PHE A 32 -0.79 -0.73 4.30
N LYS A 33 -0.81 -1.85 5.02
CA LYS A 33 -1.93 -2.25 5.87
C LYS A 33 -2.17 -1.35 7.08
N ILE A 34 -1.10 -0.82 7.69
CA ILE A 34 -1.21 0.01 8.90
C ILE A 34 -1.53 1.47 8.57
N VAL A 35 -1.01 2.00 7.46
CA VAL A 35 -1.07 3.43 7.16
C VAL A 35 -1.99 3.74 5.98
N VAL A 36 -1.90 2.96 4.91
CA VAL A 36 -2.61 3.25 3.64
C VAL A 36 -4.03 2.71 3.69
N ARG A 37 -4.23 1.47 4.13
CA ARG A 37 -5.55 0.83 4.20
C ARG A 37 -6.52 1.58 5.12
N PRO A 38 -6.16 2.04 6.33
CA PRO A 38 -7.07 2.82 7.17
C PRO A 38 -7.40 4.19 6.58
N ALA A 39 -6.46 4.81 5.85
CA ALA A 39 -6.73 6.08 5.16
C ALA A 39 -7.75 5.91 4.04
N ILE A 40 -7.62 4.86 3.21
CA ILE A 40 -8.59 4.53 2.15
C ILE A 40 -9.95 4.20 2.76
N ILE A 41 -9.95 3.41 3.84
CA ILE A 41 -11.17 3.04 4.56
C ILE A 41 -11.88 4.32 5.04
N TYR A 42 -11.18 5.20 5.74
CA TYR A 42 -11.70 6.48 6.24
C TYR A 42 -12.28 7.36 5.11
N GLU A 43 -11.59 7.42 3.95
CA GLU A 43 -12.10 8.13 2.78
C GLU A 43 -13.37 7.49 2.19
N SER A 44 -13.53 6.18 2.35
CA SER A 44 -14.67 5.41 1.84
C SER A 44 -15.81 5.21 2.84
N GLU A 45 -15.65 5.62 4.11
CA GLU A 45 -16.68 5.49 5.15
C GLU A 45 -18.01 6.16 4.75
N ASN A 46 -17.95 7.18 3.91
CA ASN A 46 -19.14 7.87 3.38
C ASN A 46 -19.88 7.09 2.27
N GLN A 47 -19.25 6.12 1.60
CA GLN A 47 -19.84 5.31 0.52
C GLN A 47 -20.18 3.86 0.92
N GLY A 48 -19.80 3.44 2.13
CA GLY A 48 -20.06 2.10 2.66
C GLY A 48 -19.03 1.06 2.19
N ILE A 49 -18.52 0.27 3.13
CA ILE A 49 -17.53 -0.78 2.85
C ILE A 49 -18.24 -2.12 2.68
N ASP A 50 -18.24 -2.64 1.45
CA ASP A 50 -18.71 -3.99 1.14
C ASP A 50 -17.53 -4.96 0.88
N LYS A 51 -17.79 -6.27 0.95
CA LYS A 51 -16.84 -7.35 0.61
C LYS A 51 -16.25 -7.19 -0.81
N SER A 52 -17.01 -6.59 -1.74
CA SER A 52 -16.50 -6.23 -3.05
C SER A 52 -15.39 -5.16 -2.98
N MET A 53 -15.55 -4.15 -2.12
CA MET A 53 -14.56 -3.11 -1.87
C MET A 53 -13.30 -3.71 -1.24
N GLU A 54 -13.44 -4.63 -0.28
CA GLU A 54 -12.31 -5.31 0.34
C GLU A 54 -11.48 -6.12 -0.67
N ARG A 55 -12.15 -6.87 -1.55
CA ARG A 55 -11.48 -7.61 -2.63
C ARG A 55 -10.75 -6.68 -3.59
N LYS A 56 -11.40 -5.58 -4.02
CA LYS A 56 -10.79 -4.56 -4.89
C LYS A 56 -9.58 -3.90 -4.23
N MET A 57 -9.69 -3.58 -2.93
CA MET A 57 -8.58 -3.08 -2.13
C MET A 57 -7.43 -4.07 -2.18
N SER A 58 -7.62 -5.31 -1.74
CA SER A 58 -6.57 -6.34 -1.72
C SER A 58 -5.85 -6.51 -3.06
N VAL A 59 -6.59 -6.50 -4.18
CA VAL A 59 -6.00 -6.55 -5.54
C VAL A 59 -5.18 -5.30 -5.85
N SER A 60 -5.66 -4.12 -5.46
CA SER A 60 -4.94 -2.85 -5.61
C SER A 60 -3.69 -2.79 -4.74
N GLU A 61 -3.73 -3.27 -3.48
CA GLU A 61 -2.54 -3.37 -2.60
C GLU A 61 -1.51 -4.27 -3.27
N MET A 62 -1.93 -5.44 -3.77
CA MET A 62 -1.09 -6.39 -4.47
C MET A 62 -0.36 -5.77 -5.67
N ARG A 63 -1.10 -5.03 -6.50
CA ARG A 63 -0.59 -4.39 -7.71
C ARG A 63 0.36 -3.25 -7.37
N THR A 64 0.02 -2.47 -6.35
CA THR A 64 0.84 -1.35 -5.87
C THR A 64 2.15 -1.86 -5.27
N LEU A 65 2.09 -2.88 -4.42
CA LEU A 65 3.29 -3.51 -3.82
C LEU A 65 4.22 -4.11 -4.88
N ARG A 66 3.68 -4.71 -5.95
CA ARG A 66 4.46 -5.17 -7.10
C ARG A 66 5.16 -4.01 -7.81
N TRP A 67 4.42 -2.94 -8.09
CA TRP A 67 4.95 -1.79 -8.81
C TRP A 67 6.05 -1.05 -8.02
N ILE A 68 5.82 -0.74 -6.74
CA ILE A 68 6.81 -0.06 -5.89
C ILE A 68 8.05 -0.91 -5.58
N SER A 69 7.92 -2.23 -5.69
CA SER A 69 9.04 -3.16 -5.51
C SER A 69 9.78 -3.46 -6.82
N GLY A 70 9.30 -2.91 -7.95
CA GLY A 70 9.88 -3.17 -9.27
C GLY A 70 9.71 -4.62 -9.74
N MET A 71 8.80 -5.38 -9.14
CA MET A 71 8.58 -6.78 -9.50
C MET A 71 7.81 -6.86 -10.81
N THR A 72 8.48 -7.41 -11.80
CA THR A 72 7.98 -7.66 -13.14
C THR A 72 7.38 -9.08 -13.23
N ARG A 73 6.77 -9.41 -14.37
CA ARG A 73 6.33 -10.80 -14.63
C ARG A 73 7.51 -11.75 -14.83
N GLU A 74 8.70 -11.22 -15.11
CA GLU A 74 9.92 -12.00 -15.35
C GLU A 74 10.49 -12.56 -14.05
N ASP A 75 10.29 -11.87 -12.93
CA ASP A 75 10.72 -12.32 -11.61
C ASP A 75 10.02 -13.63 -11.15
N ARG A 76 8.91 -14.02 -11.82
CA ARG A 76 8.10 -15.22 -11.51
C ARG A 76 7.71 -15.35 -10.03
N ILE A 77 7.68 -14.24 -9.29
CA ILE A 77 7.32 -14.21 -7.87
C ILE A 77 5.80 -14.45 -7.72
N LYS A 78 5.47 -15.54 -7.04
CA LYS A 78 4.09 -15.92 -6.74
C LYS A 78 3.43 -14.87 -5.86
N ASN A 79 2.12 -14.72 -6.03
CA ASN A 79 1.33 -13.80 -5.22
C ASN A 79 1.35 -14.12 -3.73
N GLU A 80 1.62 -15.38 -3.38
CA GLU A 80 1.71 -15.89 -2.01
C GLU A 80 2.87 -15.24 -1.24
N CYS A 81 4.03 -15.07 -1.88
CA CYS A 81 5.21 -14.41 -1.29
C CYS A 81 4.92 -12.95 -0.94
N THR A 82 4.17 -12.26 -1.80
CA THR A 82 3.76 -10.87 -1.54
C THR A 82 2.54 -10.82 -0.60
N ARG A 83 1.69 -11.86 -0.54
CA ARG A 83 0.55 -11.91 0.38
C ARG A 83 0.97 -12.13 1.83
N GLY A 84 2.00 -12.95 2.08
CA GLY A 84 2.58 -13.08 3.42
C GLY A 84 3.20 -11.78 3.95
N SER A 85 3.34 -10.77 3.08
CA SER A 85 3.83 -9.45 3.40
C SER A 85 2.71 -8.44 3.69
N ILE A 86 1.45 -8.74 3.31
CA ILE A 86 0.26 -7.88 3.48
C ILE A 86 -0.40 -8.14 4.84
#